data_AF-A0A2N1UI01-F1
#
_entry.id   AF-A0A2N1UI01-F1
#
_cell.length_a   1.000
_cell.length_b   1.000
_cell.length_c   1.000
_cell.angle_alpha   90.00
_cell.angle_beta   90.00
_cell.angle_gamma   90.00
#
_symmetry.space_group_name_H-M   'P 1'
#
loop_
_entity.id
_entity.type
_entity.pdbx_description
1 polymer ?
#
loop_
_entity_poly.entity_id
_entity_poly.type
_entity_poly.pdbx_seq_one_letter_code
_entity_poly.pdbx_strand_id
1 'polypeptide(L)'
;MLERICQFCRNRLTATIVLTFVIESVTLFFRFGLGLKSTEHTASTVGQLTMGIRFHHGYAGVILLILLLISRVRRHRAADVIFVVGMSLFVSDVIHHTLLYLITGSADFDLVYPGMFK
;
A
#
# COMPACT_ATOMS: atom_id res chain seq x y z
N MET A 1 -5.65 -28.39 0.25
CA MET A 1 -6.04 -26.96 0.37
C MET A 1 -4.85 -26.04 0.10
N LEU A 2 -3.72 -26.26 0.77
CA LEU A 2 -2.48 -25.50 0.61
C LEU A 2 -1.98 -25.42 -0.85
N GLU A 3 -1.95 -26.54 -1.58
CA GLU A 3 -1.50 -26.58 -2.98
C GLU A 3 -2.30 -25.66 -3.91
N ARG A 4 -3.63 -25.56 -3.71
CA ARG A 4 -4.48 -24.67 -4.50
C ARG A 4 -4.16 -23.20 -4.21
N ILE A 5 -3.81 -22.88 -2.97
CA ILE A 5 -3.38 -21.53 -2.56
C ILE A 5 -2.02 -21.21 -3.20
N CYS A 6 -1.05 -22.13 -3.12
CA CYS A 6 0.26 -21.95 -3.76
C CYS A 6 0.13 -21.78 -5.27
N GLN A 7 -0.69 -22.58 -5.93
CA GLN A 7 -0.98 -22.44 -7.35
C GLN A 7 -1.65 -21.09 -7.67
N PHE A 8 -2.60 -20.66 -6.84
CA PHE A 8 -3.24 -19.37 -6.99
C PHE A 8 -2.21 -18.24 -6.93
N CYS A 9 -1.39 -18.21 -5.87
CA CYS A 9 -0.34 -17.20 -5.73
C CYS A 9 0.67 -17.24 -6.88
N ARG A 10 1.15 -18.44 -7.26
CA ARG A 10 2.16 -18.60 -8.31
C ARG A 10 1.70 -18.05 -9.65
N ASN A 11 0.45 -18.28 -10.02
CA ASN A 11 -0.10 -17.78 -11.29
C ASN A 11 -0.20 -16.24 -11.34
N ARG A 12 -0.15 -15.56 -10.19
CA ARG A 12 -0.35 -14.11 -10.05
C ARG A 12 0.92 -13.38 -9.63
N LEU A 13 1.97 -14.13 -9.28
CA LEU A 13 3.23 -13.61 -8.77
C LEU A 13 3.86 -12.56 -9.71
N THR A 14 3.98 -12.87 -11.00
CA THR A 14 4.55 -11.93 -11.97
C THR A 14 3.77 -10.62 -12.04
N ALA A 15 2.43 -10.69 -12.06
CA ALA A 15 1.58 -9.51 -12.09
C ALA A 15 1.72 -8.69 -10.80
N THR A 16 1.79 -9.35 -9.64
CA THR A 16 2.05 -8.69 -8.35
C THR A 16 3.41 -8.01 -8.35
N ILE A 17 4.48 -8.69 -8.75
CA ILE A 17 5.83 -8.11 -8.79
C ILE A 17 5.86 -6.88 -9.70
N VAL A 18 5.36 -7.00 -10.94
CA VAL A 18 5.34 -5.89 -11.89
C VAL A 18 4.55 -4.70 -11.33
N LEU A 19 3.36 -4.95 -10.79
CA LEU A 19 2.53 -3.87 -10.25
C LEU A 19 3.16 -3.24 -8.98
N THR A 20 3.78 -4.02 -8.10
CA THR A 20 4.55 -3.50 -6.95
C THR A 20 5.64 -2.54 -7.43
N PHE A 21 6.43 -2.92 -8.43
CA PHE A 21 7.49 -2.06 -8.97
C PHE A 21 6.93 -0.78 -9.61
N VAL A 22 5.80 -0.87 -10.30
CA VAL A 22 5.13 0.31 -10.88
C VAL A 22 4.67 1.27 -9.79
N ILE A 23 3.96 0.76 -8.76
CA ILE A 23 3.50 1.58 -7.62
C ILE A 23 4.70 2.21 -6.93
N GLU A 24 5.73 1.42 -6.64
CA GLU A 24 6.93 1.91 -5.94
C GLU A 24 7.70 2.97 -6.75
N SER A 25 7.82 2.78 -8.06
CA SER A 25 8.48 3.77 -8.92
C SER A 25 7.74 5.11 -8.89
N VAL A 26 6.40 5.06 -8.88
CA VAL A 26 5.55 6.25 -8.78
C VAL A 26 5.67 6.90 -7.39
N THR A 27 5.66 6.14 -6.29
CA THR A 27 5.80 6.68 -4.93
C THR A 27 7.18 7.29 -4.71
N LEU A 28 8.25 6.65 -5.16
CA LEU A 28 9.62 7.18 -5.11
C LEU A 28 9.77 8.43 -5.97
N PHE A 29 9.18 8.47 -7.16
CA PHE A 29 9.18 9.66 -8.01
C PHE A 29 8.52 10.84 -7.30
N PHE A 30 7.37 10.64 -6.67
CA PHE A 30 6.72 11.72 -5.92
C PHE A 30 7.53 12.14 -4.68
N ARG A 31 8.07 11.19 -3.91
CA ARG A 31 8.82 11.48 -2.69
C ARG A 31 10.16 12.14 -2.96
N PHE A 32 10.96 11.61 -3.88
CA PHE A 32 12.34 12.05 -4.13
C PHE A 32 12.50 12.90 -5.39
N GLY A 33 11.66 12.70 -6.40
CA GLY A 33 11.66 13.52 -7.62
C GLY A 33 10.94 14.86 -7.42
N LEU A 34 9.77 14.86 -6.77
CA LEU A 34 9.01 16.09 -6.49
C LEU A 34 9.14 16.58 -5.04
N GLY A 35 9.85 15.85 -4.18
CA GLY A 35 10.06 16.23 -2.78
C GLY A 35 8.80 16.15 -1.91
N LEU A 36 7.75 15.46 -2.36
CA LEU A 36 6.47 15.43 -1.65
C LEU A 36 6.57 14.61 -0.37
N LYS A 37 6.40 15.29 0.76
CA LYS A 37 6.20 14.67 2.07
C LYS A 37 4.73 14.66 2.44
N SER A 38 4.19 13.47 2.72
CA SER A 38 2.81 13.33 3.19
C SER A 38 2.55 14.19 4.44
N THR A 39 3.47 14.17 5.42
CA THR A 39 3.34 14.92 6.67
C THR A 39 3.15 16.42 6.52
N GLU A 40 3.73 17.03 5.48
CA GLU A 40 3.69 18.48 5.26
C GLU A 40 2.65 18.86 4.20
N HIS A 41 2.61 18.13 3.08
CA HIS A 41 1.83 18.53 1.91
C HIS A 41 0.41 17.95 1.87
N THR A 42 0.15 16.82 2.54
CA THR A 42 -1.19 16.20 2.56
C THR A 42 -1.94 16.45 3.86
N ALA A 43 -1.29 17.02 4.88
CA ALA A 43 -1.92 17.33 6.17
C ALA A 43 -3.08 18.34 6.05
N SER A 44 -2.92 19.38 5.23
CA SER A 44 -3.91 20.46 5.06
C SER A 44 -5.11 20.09 4.18
N THR A 45 -5.05 18.96 3.47
CA THR A 45 -6.11 18.51 2.55
C THR A 45 -6.63 17.15 2.99
N VAL A 46 -5.87 16.09 2.70
CA VAL A 46 -6.20 14.72 3.07
C VAL A 46 -6.33 14.60 4.58
N GLY A 47 -5.42 15.18 5.35
CA GLY A 47 -5.45 15.14 6.81
C GLY A 47 -6.71 15.76 7.42
N GLN A 48 -7.27 16.82 6.85
CA GLN A 48 -8.55 17.35 7.32
C GLN A 48 -9.72 16.43 6.97
N LEU A 49 -9.75 15.92 5.73
CA LEU A 49 -10.80 15.01 5.26
C LEU A 49 -10.84 13.69 6.03
N THR A 50 -9.68 13.23 6.50
CA THR A 50 -9.52 11.97 7.23
C THR A 50 -9.51 12.17 8.75
N MET A 51 -9.90 13.36 9.24
CA MET A 51 -9.90 13.70 10.67
C MET A 51 -8.54 13.44 11.34
N GLY A 52 -7.45 13.73 10.63
CA GLY A 52 -6.08 13.58 11.10
C GLY A 52 -5.46 12.21 10.84
N ILE A 53 -6.20 11.24 10.31
CA ILE A 53 -5.66 9.89 10.04
C ILE A 53 -4.78 9.90 8.79
N ARG A 54 -3.55 9.39 8.91
CA ARG A 54 -2.66 9.21 7.76
C ARG A 54 -3.00 7.92 7.03
N PHE A 55 -3.35 8.04 5.76
CA PHE A 55 -3.63 6.90 4.91
C PHE A 55 -2.36 6.47 4.19
N HIS A 56 -1.86 5.30 4.58
CA HIS A 56 -0.80 4.59 3.87
C HIS A 56 -1.46 3.66 2.85
N HIS A 57 -0.89 3.54 1.65
CA HIS A 57 -1.46 2.67 0.61
C HIS A 57 -1.41 1.20 1.03
N GLY A 58 -0.52 0.84 1.96
CA GLY A 58 -0.50 -0.47 2.62
C GLY A 58 -1.81 -0.80 3.34
N TYR A 59 -2.51 0.18 3.93
CA TYR A 59 -3.81 -0.07 4.59
C TYR A 59 -4.90 -0.47 3.59
N ALA A 60 -4.94 0.18 2.43
CA ALA A 60 -5.83 -0.22 1.36
C ALA A 60 -5.49 -1.64 0.87
N GLY A 61 -4.20 -1.98 0.80
CA GLY A 61 -3.73 -3.33 0.50
C GLY A 61 -4.27 -4.38 1.48
N VAL A 62 -4.11 -4.14 2.78
CA VAL A 62 -4.60 -5.04 3.85
C VAL A 62 -6.12 -5.19 3.79
N ILE A 63 -6.87 -4.10 3.62
CA ILE A 63 -8.34 -4.14 3.51
C ILE A 63 -8.77 -5.02 2.33
N LEU A 64 -8.13 -4.86 1.16
CA LEU A 64 -8.42 -5.69 -0.01
C LEU A 64 -8.13 -7.18 0.23
N LEU A 65 -7.02 -7.49 0.89
CA LEU A 65 -6.67 -8.88 1.22
C LEU A 65 -7.64 -9.49 2.25
N ILE A 66 -8.08 -8.72 3.25
CA ILE A 66 -9.13 -9.16 4.19
C ILE A 66 -10.45 -9.39 3.46
N LEU A 67 -10.85 -8.48 2.57
CA LEU A 67 -12.04 -8.66 1.73
C LEU A 67 -11.92 -9.91 0.87
N LEU A 68 -10.75 -10.23 0.33
CA LEU A 68 -10.54 -11.47 -0.41
C LEU A 68 -10.78 -12.72 0.46
N LEU A 69 -10.34 -12.70 1.72
CA LEU A 69 -10.51 -13.82 2.67
C LEU A 69 -11.97 -14.02 3.10
N ILE A 70 -12.69 -12.93 3.37
CA ILE A 70 -14.07 -12.97 3.88
C ILE A 70 -15.07 -13.14 2.74
N SER A 71 -14.78 -12.56 1.58
CA SER A 71 -15.71 -12.60 0.47
C SER A 71 -15.79 -14.00 -0.14
N ARG A 72 -17.01 -14.47 -0.37
CA ARG A 72 -17.25 -15.64 -1.25
C ARG A 72 -17.10 -15.25 -2.73
N VAL A 73 -16.14 -14.38 -3.08
CA VAL A 73 -15.85 -14.01 -4.46
C VAL A 73 -15.26 -15.24 -5.15
N ARG A 74 -16.15 -16.18 -5.52
CA ARG A 74 -15.88 -17.38 -6.32
C ARG A 74 -15.75 -17.04 -7.81
N ARG A 75 -15.66 -15.75 -8.16
CA ARG A 75 -15.38 -15.29 -9.51
C ARG A 75 -13.87 -15.10 -9.64
N HIS A 76 -13.24 -16.05 -10.34
CA HIS A 76 -11.79 -16.10 -10.54
C HIS A 76 -11.20 -14.72 -10.87
N ARG A 77 -11.75 -13.98 -11.84
CA ARG A 77 -11.18 -12.67 -12.24
C ARG A 77 -11.20 -11.60 -11.15
N ALA A 78 -12.26 -11.48 -10.36
CA ALA A 78 -12.33 -10.46 -9.32
C ALA A 78 -11.39 -10.78 -8.15
N ALA A 79 -11.33 -12.06 -7.74
CA ALA A 79 -10.37 -12.53 -6.75
C ALA A 79 -8.92 -12.28 -7.20
N ASP A 80 -8.63 -12.45 -8.49
CA ASP A 80 -7.30 -12.22 -9.07
C ASP A 80 -6.90 -10.76 -8.99
N VAL A 81 -7.81 -9.85 -9.38
CA VAL A 81 -7.57 -8.41 -9.30
C VAL A 81 -7.39 -7.96 -7.86
N ILE A 82 -8.29 -8.36 -6.95
CA ILE A 82 -8.21 -7.99 -5.53
C ILE A 82 -6.90 -8.50 -4.91
N PHE A 83 -6.49 -9.73 -5.22
CA PHE A 83 -5.22 -10.27 -4.74
C PHE A 83 -4.02 -9.48 -5.30
N VAL A 84 -3.96 -9.29 -6.62
CA VAL A 84 -2.83 -8.62 -7.26
C VAL A 84 -2.72 -7.18 -6.76
N VAL A 85 -3.81 -6.42 -6.78
CA VAL A 85 -3.82 -5.02 -6.31
C VAL A 85 -3.53 -4.96 -4.82
N GLY A 86 -4.22 -5.76 -4.00
CA GLY A 86 -4.06 -5.75 -2.55
C GLY A 86 -2.64 -6.11 -2.10
N MET A 87 -2.08 -7.17 -2.69
CA MET A 87 -0.72 -7.60 -2.39
C MET A 87 0.32 -6.60 -2.88
N SER A 88 0.12 -6.00 -4.06
CA SER A 88 1.08 -5.03 -4.60
C SER A 88 1.13 -3.74 -3.79
N LEU A 89 -0.03 -3.24 -3.35
CA LEU A 89 -0.13 -2.08 -2.47
C LEU A 89 0.55 -2.36 -1.12
N PHE A 90 0.26 -3.50 -0.50
CA PHE A 90 0.87 -3.87 0.78
C PHE A 90 2.40 -4.01 0.68
N VAL A 91 2.89 -4.76 -0.31
CA VAL A 91 4.33 -5.00 -0.46
C VAL A 91 5.06 -3.71 -0.86
N SER A 92 4.50 -2.88 -1.75
CA SER A 92 5.10 -1.59 -2.08
C SER A 92 5.18 -0.69 -0.86
N ASP A 93 4.15 -0.61 -0.03
CA ASP A 93 4.17 0.22 1.20
C ASP A 93 5.31 -0.19 2.15
N VAL A 94 5.47 -1.50 2.38
CA VAL A 94 6.57 -2.03 3.19
C VAL A 94 7.93 -1.67 2.58
N ILE A 95 8.09 -1.84 1.27
CA ILE A 95 9.33 -1.48 0.55
C ILE A 95 9.59 0.02 0.68
N HIS A 96 8.59 0.85 0.39
CA HIS A 96 8.69 2.31 0.41
C HIS A 96 9.15 2.83 1.76
N HIS A 97 8.51 2.40 2.84
CA HIS A 97 8.87 2.83 4.19
C HIS A 97 10.24 2.30 4.63
N THR A 98 10.62 1.09 4.17
CA THR A 98 11.97 0.56 4.40
C THR A 98 13.01 1.39 3.67
N LEU A 99 12.79 1.69 2.39
CA LEU A 99 13.69 2.55 1.60
C LEU A 99 13.77 3.96 2.19
N LEU A 100 12.63 4.51 2.60
CA LEU A 100 12.57 5.83 3.22
C LEU A 100 13.39 5.87 4.50
N TYR A 101 13.27 4.85 5.35
CA TYR A 101 14.07 4.73 6.56
C TYR A 101 15.57 4.64 6.24
N LEU A 102 15.96 3.80 5.27
CA LEU A 102 17.36 3.63 4.89
C LEU A 102 17.98 4.91 4.30
N ILE A 103 17.20 5.71 3.57
CA ILE A 103 17.69 6.92 2.88
C ILE A 103 17.64 8.15 3.80
N THR A 104 16.57 8.29 4.59
CA THR A 104 16.26 9.54 5.33
C THR A 104 16.39 9.40 6.84
N GLY A 105 16.52 8.18 7.36
CA GLY A 105 16.57 7.88 8.79
C GLY A 105 15.21 7.81 9.48
N SER A 106 14.11 8.17 8.81
CA SER A 106 12.74 8.04 9.31
C SER A 106 11.89 7.17 8.39
N ALA A 107 11.08 6.30 8.99
CA ALA A 107 10.13 5.47 8.24
C ALA A 107 8.79 6.18 8.04
N ASP A 108 8.51 7.32 8.69
CA ASP A 108 7.26 8.08 8.57
C ASP A 108 5.96 7.25 8.78
N PHE A 109 5.98 6.23 9.66
CA PHE A 109 4.85 5.34 9.97
C PHE A 109 3.76 5.94 10.89
N ASP A 110 3.75 7.26 11.11
CA ASP A 110 2.76 7.85 12.02
C ASP A 110 1.34 7.56 11.51
N LEU A 111 0.49 7.09 12.43
CA LEU A 111 -0.93 6.82 12.16
C LEU A 111 -1.73 8.12 11.98
N VAL A 112 -1.20 9.22 12.50
CA VAL A 112 -1.87 10.50 12.60
C VAL A 112 -0.93 11.61 12.14
N TYR A 113 -1.47 12.64 11.49
CA TYR A 113 -0.68 13.82 11.11
C TYR A 113 -0.20 14.55 12.38
N PRO A 114 1.12 14.80 12.52
CA PRO A 114 1.65 15.48 13.70
C PRO A 114 1.04 16.88 13.87
N GLY A 115 0.64 17.23 15.08
CA GLY A 115 0.07 18.54 15.42
C GLY A 115 -1.44 18.69 15.22
N MET A 116 -2.16 17.67 14.74
CA MET A 116 -3.63 17.70 14.58
C MET A 116 -4.42 17.53 15.88
N PHE A 117 -3.86 16.83 16.87
CA PHE A 117 -4.45 16.72 18.21
C PHE A 117 -3.47 17.35 19.21
N LYS A 118 -3.91 18.39 19.90
CA LYS A 118 -3.25 18.99 21.06
C LYS A 118 -4.07 18.69 22.30
#